data_AF-A0A0P0F912-F1
#
_entry.id   AF-A0A0P0F912-F1
#
_cell.length_a   1.000
_cell.length_b   1.000
_cell.length_c   1.000
_cell.angle_alpha   90.00
_cell.angle_beta   90.00
_cell.angle_gamma   90.00
#
_symmetry.space_group_name_H-M   'P 1'
#
loop_
_entity.id
_entity.type
_entity.pdbx_description
1 polymer ?
#
loop_
_entity_poly.entity_id
_entity_poly.type
_entity_poly.pdbx_seq_one_letter_code
_entity_poly.pdbx_strand_id
1 'polypeptide(L)'
;MSMHAIESLVEYSVITVATALPVPPLAQSICHSLYHLQNQLDCGYTVLRVRDELEKVGYLSLLSPEQLPEPERSEAMELAAEGGFLKGGGIYVDRRSGKCCVTAGCVLWKKLLDMSVIPASPEAELRLLDPLELAEQIVSLASKALAGGDKRGADTLGHWYVFFPLFCAIEGWDDANAPEPERIQALLRLLDVPEAFEVAASYGNELDVDYEEEEMPFLVGWEQPYRKWLKERKNDEGIQEGELDSFHRNVMYQYIQRHNFEEADRYASLIADENSRLLQRCVVGYACHQWLKTQEPGTLPPSCLLSLFEVKEGFERLSGLPLPEQELATCRVYLLQTVVLLGDYPAVIEMQQALFTEAIGKLEQYPEGETRQMQQIALALSYYQMLYVNLPDEYPSKKELMRKRFPGLMELSDVKRICGELLPEKPQMADTLQENMEQCNALMQYLN
;
A
#
# COMPACT_ATOMS: atom_id res chain seq x y z
N MET A 1 2.80 -3.71 3.42
CA MET A 1 3.57 -3.53 4.67
C MET A 1 4.96 -3.03 4.31
N SER A 2 5.39 -1.88 4.85
CA SER A 2 6.76 -1.39 4.70
C SER A 2 7.66 -2.20 5.60
N MET A 3 8.65 -2.87 5.00
CA MET A 3 9.67 -3.64 5.73
C MET A 3 10.41 -2.79 6.77
N HIS A 4 10.46 -1.46 6.58
CA HIS A 4 11.08 -0.51 7.50
C HIS A 4 10.33 -0.30 8.82
N ALA A 5 9.03 -0.59 8.87
CA ALA A 5 8.25 -0.39 10.09
C ALA A 5 8.48 -1.52 11.11
N ILE A 6 8.62 -2.76 10.65
CA ILE A 6 9.04 -3.89 11.49
C ILE A 6 10.48 -3.71 11.99
N GLU A 7 11.39 -3.24 11.12
CA GLU A 7 12.75 -2.86 11.52
C GLU A 7 12.71 -1.83 12.65
N SER A 8 11.85 -0.81 12.53
CA SER A 8 11.67 0.23 13.54
C SER A 8 11.10 -0.33 14.85
N LEU A 9 10.12 -1.24 14.79
CA LEU A 9 9.61 -1.95 15.96
C LEU A 9 10.73 -2.64 16.74
N VAL A 10 11.61 -3.37 16.04
CA VAL A 10 12.73 -4.08 16.67
C VAL A 10 13.71 -3.10 17.28
N GLU A 11 14.08 -2.03 16.57
CA GLU A 11 14.99 -1.00 17.06
C GLU A 11 14.48 -0.35 18.35
N TYR A 12 13.24 0.17 18.33
CA TYR A 12 12.64 0.82 19.49
C TYR A 12 12.45 -0.15 20.66
N SER A 13 12.10 -1.40 20.39
CA SER A 13 11.99 -2.44 21.43
C SER A 13 13.32 -2.73 22.11
N VAL A 14 14.40 -2.87 21.33
CA VAL A 14 15.76 -3.08 21.87
C VAL A 14 16.20 -1.88 22.70
N ILE A 15 15.98 -0.66 22.21
CA ILE A 15 16.29 0.57 22.96
C ILE A 15 15.52 0.62 24.28
N THR A 16 14.22 0.32 24.27
CA THR A 16 13.39 0.28 25.47
C THR A 16 13.94 -0.69 26.51
N VAL A 17 14.29 -1.92 26.10
CA VAL A 17 14.85 -2.93 27.00
C VAL A 17 16.22 -2.49 27.54
N ALA A 18 17.10 -1.97 26.69
CA ALA A 18 18.45 -1.58 27.07
C ALA A 18 18.49 -0.35 27.99
N THR A 19 17.52 0.55 27.86
CA THR A 19 17.42 1.79 28.65
C THR A 19 16.64 1.63 29.94
N ALA A 20 15.91 0.52 30.12
CA ALA A 20 15.18 0.23 31.35
C ALA A 20 16.12 0.18 32.58
N LEU A 21 15.59 0.67 33.71
CA LEU A 21 16.31 0.74 34.98
C LEU A 21 15.49 0.07 36.10
N PRO A 22 15.93 -1.08 36.63
CA PRO A 22 17.06 -1.90 36.17
C PRO A 22 16.79 -2.56 34.80
N VAL A 23 17.86 -2.99 34.12
CA VAL A 23 17.74 -3.81 32.89
C VAL A 23 17.02 -5.12 33.24
N PRO A 24 16.04 -5.57 32.45
CA PRO A 24 15.29 -6.79 32.73
C PRO A 24 16.21 -8.02 32.75
N PRO A 25 16.01 -8.98 33.68
CA PRO A 25 16.77 -10.24 33.69
C PRO A 25 16.61 -11.09 32.43
N LEU A 26 15.51 -10.87 31.67
CA LEU A 26 15.24 -11.55 30.41
C LEU A 26 15.71 -10.76 29.18
N ALA A 27 16.50 -9.70 29.33
CA ALA A 27 16.85 -8.80 28.22
C ALA A 27 17.47 -9.53 27.02
N GLN A 28 18.34 -10.52 27.27
CA GLN A 28 18.93 -11.34 26.20
C GLN A 28 17.89 -12.20 25.47
N SER A 29 16.97 -12.83 26.20
CA SER A 29 15.87 -13.63 25.65
C SER A 29 14.85 -12.77 24.88
N ILE A 30 14.57 -11.56 25.36
CA ILE A 30 13.73 -10.58 24.66
C ILE A 30 14.37 -10.20 23.31
N CYS A 31 15.66 -9.82 23.31
CA CYS A 31 16.38 -9.51 22.07
C CYS A 31 16.43 -10.72 21.13
N HIS A 32 16.69 -11.92 21.66
CA HIS A 32 16.69 -13.15 20.87
C HIS A 32 15.35 -13.38 20.17
N SER A 33 14.25 -13.19 20.89
CA SER A 33 12.89 -13.39 20.36
C SER A 33 12.52 -12.32 19.32
N LEU A 34 12.89 -11.06 19.53
CA LEU A 34 12.72 -9.99 18.54
C LEU A 34 13.42 -10.29 17.20
N TYR A 35 14.68 -10.72 17.26
CA TYR A 35 15.43 -11.06 16.04
C TYR A 35 14.95 -12.36 15.41
N HIS A 36 14.46 -13.32 16.21
CA HIS A 36 13.81 -14.51 15.67
C HIS A 36 12.56 -14.13 14.86
N LEU A 37 11.69 -13.29 15.43
CA LEU A 37 10.48 -12.79 14.79
C LEU A 37 10.79 -11.99 13.52
N GLN A 38 11.78 -11.09 13.57
CA GLN A 38 12.23 -10.33 12.41
C GLN A 38 12.72 -11.23 11.28
N ASN A 39 13.42 -12.32 11.58
CA ASN A 39 13.95 -13.24 10.57
C ASN A 39 12.85 -14.08 9.88
N GLN A 40 11.63 -14.13 10.43
CA GLN A 40 10.48 -14.74 9.75
C GLN A 40 9.88 -13.81 8.68
N LEU A 41 10.32 -12.55 8.64
CA LEU A 41 9.86 -11.51 7.73
C LEU A 41 11.02 -11.07 6.82
N ASP A 42 10.69 -10.53 5.64
CA ASP A 42 11.69 -10.02 4.70
C ASP A 42 12.21 -8.64 5.15
N CYS A 43 12.98 -8.62 6.25
CA CYS A 43 13.52 -7.41 6.86
C CYS A 43 15.03 -7.26 6.64
N GLY A 44 15.53 -6.02 6.60
CA GLY A 44 16.95 -5.72 6.56
C GLY A 44 17.66 -6.01 7.89
N TYR A 45 19.00 -5.97 7.89
CA TYR A 45 19.83 -6.21 9.08
C TYR A 45 19.86 -4.98 10.01
N THR A 46 19.16 -5.06 11.15
CA THR A 46 18.96 -3.95 12.11
C THR A 46 19.96 -3.92 13.25
N VAL A 47 20.72 -5.00 13.48
CA VAL A 47 21.70 -5.11 14.58
C VAL A 47 22.69 -3.94 14.63
N LEU A 48 23.10 -3.41 13.48
CA LEU A 48 24.03 -2.26 13.42
C LEU A 48 23.41 -0.95 13.89
N ARG A 49 22.08 -0.81 13.81
CA ARG A 49 21.36 0.42 14.14
C ARG A 49 21.22 0.59 15.66
N VAL A 50 21.15 -0.52 16.41
CA VAL A 50 21.03 -0.59 17.88
C VAL A 50 22.19 -1.33 18.53
N ARG A 51 23.38 -1.22 17.93
CA ARG A 51 24.58 -1.98 18.31
C ARG A 51 24.96 -1.77 19.77
N ASP A 52 24.98 -0.52 20.20
CA ASP A 52 25.49 -0.14 21.53
C ASP A 52 24.49 -0.61 22.62
N GLU A 53 23.20 -0.61 22.32
CA GLU A 53 22.14 -1.16 23.15
C GLU A 53 22.23 -2.68 23.30
N LEU A 54 22.49 -3.40 22.20
CA LEU A 54 22.65 -4.86 22.21
C LEU A 54 23.90 -5.32 22.96
N GLU A 55 24.99 -4.56 22.86
CA GLU A 55 26.21 -4.80 23.65
C GLU A 55 25.93 -4.57 25.13
N LYS A 56 25.20 -3.50 25.48
CA LYS A 56 24.83 -3.18 26.87
C LYS A 56 24.00 -4.28 27.54
N VAL A 57 23.07 -4.91 26.81
CA VAL A 57 22.25 -6.02 27.34
C VAL A 57 22.96 -7.39 27.24
N GLY A 58 24.19 -7.41 26.71
CA GLY A 58 24.99 -8.63 26.56
C GLY A 58 24.48 -9.59 25.47
N TYR A 59 23.60 -9.13 24.58
CA TYR A 59 23.12 -9.94 23.44
C TYR A 59 24.10 -9.92 22.26
N LEU A 60 24.90 -8.86 22.13
CA LEU A 60 25.89 -8.69 21.07
C LEU A 60 27.31 -8.61 21.64
N SER A 61 28.23 -9.37 21.03
CA SER A 61 29.66 -9.24 21.26
C SER A 61 30.36 -8.78 19.97
N LEU A 62 31.16 -7.72 20.08
CA LEU A 62 31.95 -7.18 18.99
C LEU A 62 33.38 -7.71 19.06
N LEU A 63 33.71 -8.68 18.22
CA LEU A 63 34.99 -9.39 18.24
C LEU A 63 35.85 -9.03 17.04
N SER A 64 37.16 -8.92 17.25
CA SER A 64 38.12 -8.83 16.14
C SER A 64 38.19 -10.20 15.43
N PRO A 65 38.43 -10.28 14.11
CA PRO A 65 38.50 -11.55 13.39
C PRO A 65 39.43 -12.58 14.03
N GLU A 66 40.55 -12.15 14.61
CA GLU A 66 41.55 -12.98 15.29
C GLU A 66 40.99 -13.75 16.50
N GLN A 67 39.94 -13.22 17.12
CA GLN A 67 39.30 -13.80 18.30
C GLN A 67 38.35 -14.94 17.93
N LEU A 68 37.99 -15.09 16.64
CA LEU A 68 37.13 -16.16 16.19
C LEU A 68 37.90 -17.47 16.03
N PRO A 69 37.27 -18.64 16.25
CA PRO A 69 37.85 -19.92 15.89
C PRO A 69 37.85 -20.14 14.36
N GLU A 70 38.59 -21.15 13.90
CA GLU A 70 38.43 -21.62 12.52
C GLU A 70 37.12 -22.43 12.38
N PRO A 71 36.46 -22.39 11.20
CA PRO A 71 36.86 -21.67 9.97
C PRO A 71 36.45 -20.19 9.92
N GLU A 72 35.68 -19.70 10.91
CA GLU A 72 35.06 -18.37 10.87
C GLU A 72 36.09 -17.22 10.84
N ARG A 73 37.25 -17.41 11.47
CA ARG A 73 38.37 -16.47 11.45
C ARG A 73 38.88 -16.17 10.05
N SER A 74 39.21 -17.21 9.28
CA SER A 74 39.77 -17.03 7.93
C SER A 74 38.81 -16.24 7.03
N GLU A 75 37.51 -16.53 7.14
CA GLU A 75 36.48 -15.88 6.36
C GLU A 75 36.21 -14.43 6.82
N ALA A 76 36.21 -14.19 8.14
CA ALA A 76 36.09 -12.85 8.69
C ALA A 76 37.28 -11.95 8.33
N MET A 77 38.49 -12.52 8.24
CA MET A 77 39.70 -11.81 7.79
C MET A 77 39.60 -11.35 6.34
N GLU A 78 39.07 -12.19 5.45
CA GLU A 78 38.82 -11.82 4.04
C GLU A 78 37.81 -10.66 3.95
N LEU A 79 36.79 -10.67 4.80
CA LEU A 79 35.72 -9.67 4.82
C LEU A 79 36.06 -8.40 5.61
N ALA A 80 37.16 -8.34 6.37
CA ALA A 80 37.48 -7.21 7.24
C ALA A 80 37.57 -5.85 6.50
N ALA A 81 37.95 -5.86 5.21
CA ALA A 81 38.07 -4.65 4.39
C ALA A 81 36.78 -4.27 3.64
N GLU A 82 35.94 -5.24 3.31
CA GLU A 82 34.76 -5.07 2.46
C GLU A 82 33.45 -5.05 3.25
N GLY A 83 33.43 -5.72 4.41
CA GLY A 83 32.25 -6.01 5.21
C GLY A 83 31.34 -7.05 4.56
N GLY A 84 30.49 -7.70 5.35
CA GLY A 84 29.55 -8.69 4.83
C GLY A 84 29.26 -9.83 5.79
N PHE A 85 28.41 -10.74 5.35
CA PHE A 85 28.06 -11.93 6.12
C PHE A 85 29.03 -13.08 5.83
N LEU A 86 29.36 -13.85 6.88
CA LEU A 86 30.05 -15.12 6.72
C LEU A 86 29.18 -16.12 5.94
N LYS A 87 29.80 -17.07 5.23
CA LYS A 87 29.09 -18.06 4.39
C LYS A 87 28.21 -19.01 5.20
N GLY A 88 28.53 -19.20 6.49
CA GLY A 88 27.71 -19.96 7.43
C GLY A 88 26.43 -19.26 7.90
N GLY A 89 26.22 -18.00 7.51
CA GLY A 89 25.08 -17.19 7.93
C GLY A 89 25.18 -16.69 9.39
N GLY A 90 24.46 -15.61 9.71
CA GLY A 90 24.25 -15.14 11.09
C GLY A 90 25.35 -14.28 11.72
N ILE A 91 26.55 -14.21 11.14
CA ILE A 91 27.63 -13.32 11.62
C ILE A 91 27.95 -12.29 10.55
N TYR A 92 27.90 -11.02 10.95
CA TYR A 92 28.20 -9.89 10.07
C TYR A 92 29.53 -9.23 10.46
N VAL A 93 30.37 -8.95 9.47
CA VAL A 93 31.60 -8.17 9.63
C VAL A 93 31.30 -6.73 9.27
N ASP A 94 31.38 -5.83 10.26
CA ASP A 94 31.19 -4.40 10.04
C ASP A 94 32.44 -3.79 9.41
N ARG A 95 32.31 -3.35 8.16
CA ARG A 95 33.37 -2.66 7.42
C ARG A 95 33.95 -1.45 8.16
N ARG A 96 33.12 -0.72 8.92
CA ARG A 96 33.56 0.53 9.57
C ARG A 96 34.48 0.25 10.75
N SER A 97 34.15 -0.75 11.57
CA SER A 97 34.93 -1.10 12.75
C SER A 97 35.93 -2.24 12.51
N GLY A 98 35.78 -3.00 11.43
CA GLY A 98 36.50 -4.25 11.18
C GLY A 98 36.13 -5.37 12.16
N LYS A 99 35.06 -5.21 12.96
CA LYS A 99 34.65 -6.17 13.98
C LYS A 99 33.51 -7.06 13.50
N CYS A 100 33.49 -8.27 14.03
CA CYS A 100 32.46 -9.27 13.82
C CYS A 100 31.34 -9.07 14.86
N CYS A 101 30.12 -8.89 14.37
CA CYS A 101 28.90 -8.83 15.17
C CYS A 101 28.43 -10.26 15.46
N VAL A 102 28.69 -10.75 16.67
CA VAL A 102 28.29 -12.08 17.12
C VAL A 102 27.16 -11.97 18.13
N THR A 103 25.99 -12.54 17.83
CA THR A 103 24.80 -12.46 18.69
C THR A 103 24.61 -13.71 19.54
N ALA A 104 23.95 -13.58 20.69
CA ALA A 104 23.75 -14.66 21.66
C ALA A 104 22.99 -15.88 21.13
N GLY A 105 22.20 -15.70 20.07
CA GLY A 105 21.43 -16.78 19.43
C GLY A 105 22.16 -17.55 18.34
N CYS A 106 23.38 -17.17 17.95
CA CYS A 106 24.09 -17.85 16.86
C CYS A 106 24.84 -19.10 17.33
N VAL A 107 25.04 -20.06 16.42
CA VAL A 107 25.75 -21.32 16.70
C VAL A 107 27.16 -21.07 17.25
N LEU A 108 27.83 -20.01 16.78
CA LEU A 108 29.18 -19.67 17.19
C LEU A 108 29.25 -19.19 18.65
N TRP A 109 28.18 -18.62 19.19
CA TRP A 109 28.17 -18.07 20.54
C TRP A 109 28.54 -19.11 21.61
N LYS A 110 27.96 -20.32 21.52
CA LYS A 110 28.26 -21.42 22.45
C LYS A 110 29.73 -21.83 22.38
N LYS A 111 30.29 -21.93 21.17
CA LYS A 111 31.71 -22.25 20.95
C LYS A 111 32.61 -21.18 21.56
N LEU A 112 32.25 -19.90 21.46
CA LEU A 112 33.00 -18.78 22.04
C LEU A 112 32.90 -18.74 23.58
N LEU A 113 31.75 -19.12 24.15
CA LEU A 113 31.60 -19.30 25.60
C LEU A 113 32.50 -20.43 26.12
N ASP A 114 32.47 -21.60 25.48
CA ASP A 114 33.29 -22.75 25.85
C ASP A 114 34.80 -22.43 25.78
N MET A 115 35.18 -21.58 24.82
CA MET A 115 36.55 -21.08 24.66
C MET A 115 36.91 -19.88 25.56
N SER A 116 35.97 -19.40 26.40
CA SER A 116 36.14 -18.21 27.24
C SER A 116 36.55 -16.93 26.49
N VAL A 117 36.16 -16.82 25.22
CA VAL A 117 36.41 -15.63 24.39
C VAL A 117 35.43 -14.51 24.72
N ILE A 118 34.19 -14.88 25.04
CA ILE A 118 33.14 -13.97 25.52
C ILE A 118 32.79 -14.31 26.98
N PRO A 119 32.40 -13.31 27.80
CA PRO A 119 32.11 -13.54 29.21
C PRO A 119 30.91 -14.47 29.39
N ALA A 120 30.99 -15.39 30.34
CA ALA A 120 29.85 -16.22 30.73
C ALA A 120 28.75 -15.34 31.33
N SER A 121 27.56 -15.37 30.72
CA SER A 121 26.38 -14.74 31.31
C SER A 121 25.88 -15.59 32.48
N PRO A 122 25.55 -14.98 33.64
CA PRO A 122 24.95 -15.69 34.77
C PRO A 122 23.48 -16.09 34.55
N GLU A 123 22.85 -15.62 33.47
CA GLU A 123 21.43 -15.83 33.18
C GLU A 123 21.18 -17.05 32.28
N ALA A 124 20.02 -17.68 32.50
CA ALA A 124 19.60 -18.95 31.94
C ALA A 124 19.65 -19.01 30.40
N GLU A 125 19.72 -20.23 29.88
CA GLU A 125 19.54 -20.57 28.47
C GLU A 125 18.53 -19.66 27.76
N LEU A 126 18.90 -19.12 26.59
CA LEU A 126 18.04 -18.20 25.84
C LEU A 126 16.68 -18.85 25.60
N ARG A 127 15.63 -18.17 26.07
CA ARG A 127 14.26 -18.62 25.88
C ARG A 127 13.65 -17.86 24.71
N LEU A 128 13.02 -18.60 23.80
CA LEU A 128 12.14 -18.01 22.80
C LEU A 128 10.80 -17.69 23.48
N LEU A 129 10.45 -16.40 23.52
CA LEU A 129 9.19 -15.92 24.07
C LEU A 129 8.12 -15.94 22.97
N ASP A 130 6.90 -16.35 23.32
CA ASP A 130 5.76 -16.18 22.43
C ASP A 130 5.43 -14.68 22.24
N PRO A 131 4.68 -14.29 21.19
CA PRO A 131 4.42 -12.88 20.89
C PRO A 131 3.74 -12.12 22.02
N LEU A 132 2.86 -12.74 22.80
CA LEU A 132 2.17 -12.07 23.91
C LEU A 132 3.11 -11.87 25.07
N GLU A 133 3.86 -12.90 25.47
CA GLU A 133 4.86 -12.74 26.53
C GLU A 133 5.92 -11.70 26.12
N LEU A 134 6.36 -11.71 24.86
CA LEU A 134 7.29 -10.72 24.33
C LEU A 134 6.70 -9.31 24.40
N ALA A 135 5.46 -9.13 23.94
CA ALA A 135 4.73 -7.87 23.99
C ALA A 135 4.55 -7.38 25.43
N GLU A 136 4.11 -8.24 26.35
CA GLU A 136 3.89 -7.91 27.77
C GLU A 136 5.17 -7.36 28.42
N GLN A 137 6.32 -7.98 28.15
CA GLN A 137 7.60 -7.51 28.69
C GLN A 137 7.94 -6.13 28.12
N ILE A 138 7.90 -5.95 26.80
CA ILE A 138 8.34 -4.71 26.15
C ILE A 138 7.35 -3.56 26.40
N VAL A 139 6.06 -3.80 26.24
CA VAL A 139 4.99 -2.80 26.45
C VAL A 139 4.96 -2.33 27.90
N SER A 140 5.17 -3.23 28.87
CA SER A 140 5.28 -2.83 30.28
C SER A 140 6.46 -1.87 30.53
N LEU A 141 7.60 -2.13 29.90
CA LEU A 141 8.79 -1.27 30.02
C LEU A 141 8.57 0.08 29.31
N ALA A 142 8.03 0.06 28.10
CA ALA A 142 7.73 1.24 27.31
C ALA A 142 6.71 2.15 28.00
N SER A 143 5.65 1.56 28.58
CA SER A 143 4.63 2.29 29.35
C SER A 143 5.24 2.98 30.57
N LYS A 144 6.11 2.30 31.32
CA LYS A 144 6.85 2.90 32.44
C LYS A 144 7.79 4.03 31.99
N ALA A 145 8.46 3.84 30.86
CA ALA A 145 9.36 4.85 30.29
C ALA A 145 8.58 6.11 29.89
N LEU A 146 7.44 5.96 29.21
CA LEU A 146 6.57 7.06 28.83
C LEU A 146 6.02 7.80 30.05
N ALA A 147 5.56 7.07 31.07
CA ALA A 147 5.12 7.67 32.34
C ALA A 147 6.24 8.42 33.07
N GLY A 148 7.50 8.00 32.87
CA GLY A 148 8.70 8.68 33.35
C GLY A 148 9.15 9.88 32.50
N GLY A 149 8.44 10.18 31.40
CA GLY A 149 8.73 11.30 30.50
C GLY A 149 9.63 10.97 29.31
N ASP A 150 10.01 9.71 29.11
CA ASP A 150 10.75 9.29 27.91
C ASP A 150 9.78 9.05 26.74
N LYS A 151 9.76 10.00 25.81
CA LYS A 151 8.86 9.97 24.65
C LYS A 151 9.07 8.76 23.74
N ARG A 152 10.25 8.12 23.76
CA ARG A 152 10.53 6.89 22.99
C ARG A 152 9.68 5.71 23.43
N GLY A 153 9.13 5.77 24.66
CA GLY A 153 8.12 4.83 25.11
C GLY A 153 6.90 4.83 24.19
N ALA A 154 6.44 6.01 23.74
CA ALA A 154 5.32 6.11 22.81
C ALA A 154 5.62 5.47 21.45
N ASP A 155 6.84 5.65 20.93
CA ASP A 155 7.29 4.98 19.69
C ASP A 155 7.13 3.47 19.83
N THR A 156 7.69 2.89 20.90
CA THR A 156 7.60 1.44 21.14
C THR A 156 6.15 0.97 21.28
N LEU A 157 5.33 1.67 22.06
CA LEU A 157 3.92 1.33 22.26
C LEU A 157 3.14 1.37 20.93
N GLY A 158 3.32 2.42 20.11
CA GLY A 158 2.64 2.55 18.84
C GLY A 158 2.96 1.43 17.86
N HIS A 159 4.24 1.03 17.75
CA HIS A 159 4.63 -0.08 16.89
C HIS A 159 4.01 -1.41 17.37
N TRP A 160 4.05 -1.69 18.67
CA TRP A 160 3.42 -2.89 19.23
C TRP A 160 1.90 -2.89 19.08
N TYR A 161 1.25 -1.73 19.15
CA TYR A 161 -0.19 -1.62 18.89
C TYR A 161 -0.55 -2.00 17.44
N VAL A 162 0.25 -1.56 16.46
CA VAL A 162 0.03 -1.83 15.03
C VAL A 162 0.32 -3.29 14.68
N PHE A 163 1.45 -3.83 15.14
CA PHE A 163 1.97 -5.11 14.64
C PHE A 163 1.64 -6.33 15.49
N PHE A 164 1.08 -6.17 16.70
CA PHE A 164 0.72 -7.31 17.53
C PHE A 164 -0.22 -8.31 16.82
N PRO A 165 -1.31 -7.88 16.12
CA PRO A 165 -2.15 -8.80 15.35
C PRO A 165 -1.39 -9.62 14.31
N LEU A 166 -0.42 -9.01 13.62
CA LEU A 166 0.44 -9.71 12.65
C LEU A 166 1.26 -10.82 13.33
N PHE A 167 1.81 -10.55 14.51
CA PHE A 167 2.61 -11.55 15.22
C PHE A 167 1.77 -12.73 15.74
N CYS A 168 0.52 -12.48 16.13
CA CYS A 168 -0.44 -13.56 16.42
C CYS A 168 -0.67 -14.45 15.18
N ALA A 169 -0.84 -13.84 14.00
CA ALA A 169 -1.04 -14.58 12.75
C ALA A 169 0.20 -15.41 12.35
N ILE A 170 1.40 -14.84 12.48
CA ILE A 170 2.67 -15.52 12.15
C ILE A 170 2.88 -16.77 13.02
N GLU A 171 2.55 -16.70 14.31
CA GLU A 171 2.64 -17.84 15.20
C GLU A 171 1.45 -18.82 15.07
N GLY A 172 0.49 -18.53 14.19
CA GLY A 172 -0.67 -19.39 13.92
C GLY A 172 -1.63 -19.49 15.10
N TRP A 173 -1.93 -18.37 15.75
CA TRP A 173 -2.94 -18.33 16.81
C TRP A 173 -4.35 -18.36 16.24
N ASP A 174 -5.19 -19.20 16.83
CA ASP A 174 -6.60 -19.44 16.54
C ASP A 174 -7.37 -19.67 17.85
N ASP A 175 -8.66 -20.02 17.78
CA ASP A 175 -9.48 -20.31 18.97
C ASP A 175 -8.97 -21.46 19.86
N ALA A 176 -8.23 -22.42 19.31
CA ALA A 176 -7.77 -23.60 20.04
C ALA A 176 -6.48 -23.33 20.84
N ASN A 177 -5.68 -22.35 20.44
CA ASN A 177 -4.42 -21.98 21.10
C ASN A 177 -4.35 -20.49 21.49
N ALA A 178 -5.48 -19.77 21.42
CA ALA A 178 -5.60 -18.36 21.78
C ALA A 178 -5.10 -18.08 23.21
N PRO A 179 -4.41 -16.96 23.42
CA PRO A 179 -4.04 -16.53 24.76
C PRO A 179 -5.26 -16.17 25.60
N GLU A 180 -5.08 -16.19 26.93
CA GLU A 180 -6.09 -15.77 27.89
C GLU A 180 -6.59 -14.34 27.56
N PRO A 181 -7.91 -14.14 27.35
CA PRO A 181 -8.47 -12.83 27.00
C PRO A 181 -8.10 -11.72 27.99
N GLU A 182 -7.94 -12.05 29.27
CA GLU A 182 -7.56 -11.12 30.33
C GLU A 182 -6.16 -10.53 30.10
N ARG A 183 -5.22 -11.34 29.58
CA ARG A 183 -3.86 -10.90 29.25
C ARG A 183 -3.85 -9.96 28.07
N ILE A 184 -4.60 -10.27 27.02
CA ILE A 184 -4.79 -9.42 25.83
C ILE A 184 -5.41 -8.08 26.23
N GLN A 185 -6.46 -8.08 27.07
CA GLN A 185 -7.06 -6.86 27.58
C GLN A 185 -6.11 -6.05 28.47
N ALA A 186 -5.26 -6.72 29.26
CA ALA A 186 -4.25 -6.04 30.06
C ALA A 186 -3.19 -5.36 29.19
N LEU A 187 -2.75 -6.03 28.11
CA LEU A 187 -1.83 -5.46 27.12
C LEU A 187 -2.47 -4.25 26.43
N LEU A 188 -3.70 -4.36 25.94
CA LEU A 188 -4.45 -3.27 25.30
C LEU A 188 -4.56 -2.04 26.19
N ARG A 189 -4.83 -2.22 27.49
CA ARG A 189 -4.90 -1.09 28.45
C ARG A 189 -3.59 -0.32 28.58
N LEU A 190 -2.44 -0.95 28.34
CA LEU A 190 -1.14 -0.27 28.36
C LEU A 190 -0.85 0.45 27.03
N LEU A 191 -1.43 -0.03 25.94
CA LEU A 191 -1.31 0.54 24.60
C LEU A 191 -2.33 1.66 24.34
N ASP A 192 -3.43 1.71 25.09
CA ASP A 192 -4.50 2.71 25.00
C ASP A 192 -4.07 4.07 25.56
N VAL A 193 -3.10 4.68 24.89
CA VAL A 193 -2.58 6.02 25.19
C VAL A 193 -2.48 6.86 23.92
N PRO A 194 -2.88 8.15 23.96
CA PRO A 194 -2.87 9.05 22.81
C PRO A 194 -1.56 9.06 22.02
N GLU A 195 -0.43 9.13 22.71
CA GLU A 195 0.90 9.23 22.11
C GLU A 195 1.27 7.97 21.31
N ALA A 196 0.82 6.79 21.75
CA ALA A 196 1.01 5.54 21.00
C ALA A 196 0.15 5.54 19.73
N PHE A 197 -1.06 6.10 19.80
CA PHE A 197 -1.93 6.23 18.63
C PHE A 197 -1.41 7.23 17.59
N GLU A 198 -0.72 8.29 18.00
CA GLU A 198 -0.04 9.19 17.05
C GLU A 198 1.01 8.46 16.23
N VAL A 199 1.81 7.63 16.90
CA VAL A 199 2.82 6.79 16.25
C VAL A 199 2.13 5.77 15.35
N ALA A 200 1.11 5.06 15.84
CA ALA A 200 0.35 4.09 15.06
C ALA A 200 -0.29 4.71 13.79
N ALA A 201 -0.79 5.94 13.89
CA ALA A 201 -1.38 6.67 12.76
C ALA A 201 -0.35 6.98 11.65
N SER A 202 0.92 7.21 12.00
CA SER A 202 1.99 7.42 11.00
C SER A 202 2.24 6.19 10.13
N TYR A 203 1.81 5.02 10.60
CA TYR A 203 1.84 3.74 9.90
C TYR A 203 0.43 3.30 9.44
N GLY A 204 -0.51 4.23 9.26
CA GLY A 204 -1.93 3.95 8.99
C GLY A 204 -2.24 3.10 7.74
N ASN A 205 -1.28 2.90 6.83
CA ASN A 205 -1.38 1.94 5.72
C ASN A 205 -1.02 0.49 6.11
N GLU A 206 -0.60 0.27 7.36
CA GLU A 206 -0.07 -1.00 7.91
C GLU A 206 -0.87 -1.52 9.10
N LEU A 207 -1.83 -0.73 9.59
CA LEU A 207 -2.95 -1.20 10.41
C LEU A 207 -3.91 -2.10 9.61
N ASP A 208 -3.73 -2.18 8.29
CA ASP A 208 -4.42 -3.09 7.34
C ASP A 208 -3.72 -4.46 7.29
N VAL A 209 -3.45 -5.02 8.48
CA VAL A 209 -3.13 -6.44 8.58
C VAL A 209 -4.47 -7.16 8.43
N ASP A 210 -4.74 -7.72 7.23
CA ASP A 210 -5.83 -8.67 6.97
C ASP A 210 -5.63 -9.88 7.91
N TYR A 211 -5.96 -9.75 9.19
CA TYR A 211 -6.30 -10.92 9.98
C TYR A 211 -7.77 -11.18 9.76
N GLU A 212 -8.12 -12.38 9.31
CA GLU A 212 -9.51 -12.77 9.21
C GLU A 212 -10.08 -12.71 10.64
N GLU A 213 -11.01 -11.78 10.90
CA GLU A 213 -11.68 -11.68 12.22
C GLU A 213 -12.34 -13.01 12.62
N GLU A 214 -12.68 -13.84 11.63
CA GLU A 214 -13.17 -15.21 11.80
C GLU A 214 -12.10 -16.18 12.32
N GLU A 215 -10.82 -15.98 12.01
CA GLU A 215 -9.70 -16.83 12.44
C GLU A 215 -9.12 -16.41 13.81
N MET A 216 -9.20 -15.11 14.17
CA MET A 216 -8.69 -14.57 15.45
C MET A 216 -9.73 -13.76 16.23
N PRO A 217 -10.84 -14.37 16.71
CA PRO A 217 -11.91 -13.64 17.39
C PRO A 217 -11.48 -13.06 18.76
N PHE A 218 -10.37 -13.52 19.34
CA PHE A 218 -9.81 -12.94 20.57
C PHE A 218 -9.23 -11.53 20.38
N LEU A 219 -9.04 -11.08 19.13
CA LEU A 219 -8.64 -9.70 18.79
C LEU A 219 -9.84 -8.81 18.44
N VAL A 220 -11.09 -9.30 18.55
CA VAL A 220 -12.28 -8.50 18.26
C VAL A 220 -12.29 -7.22 19.09
N GLY A 221 -12.33 -6.07 18.41
CA GLY A 221 -12.35 -4.76 19.01
C GLY A 221 -10.97 -4.20 19.40
N TRP A 222 -9.87 -4.84 18.99
CA TRP A 222 -8.50 -4.33 19.16
C TRP A 222 -8.34 -2.89 18.66
N GLU A 223 -9.00 -2.55 17.55
CA GLU A 223 -8.91 -1.23 16.91
C GLU A 223 -9.87 -0.18 17.50
N GLN A 224 -10.78 -0.57 18.39
CA GLN A 224 -11.77 0.35 18.97
C GLN A 224 -11.17 1.53 19.74
N PRO A 225 -10.14 1.35 20.60
CA PRO A 225 -9.51 2.45 21.32
C PRO A 225 -8.89 3.47 20.37
N TYR A 226 -8.14 3.02 19.36
CA TYR A 226 -7.60 3.88 18.32
C TYR A 226 -8.70 4.61 17.53
N ARG A 227 -9.75 3.91 17.10
CA ARG A 227 -10.88 4.53 16.39
C ARG A 227 -11.60 5.57 17.26
N LYS A 228 -11.72 5.32 18.57
CA LYS A 228 -12.32 6.25 19.53
C LYS A 228 -11.43 7.49 19.71
N TRP A 229 -10.15 7.31 19.98
CA TRP A 229 -9.18 8.40 20.06
C TRP A 229 -9.16 9.20 18.76
N LEU A 230 -9.17 8.53 17.61
CA LEU A 230 -9.20 9.17 16.31
C LEU A 230 -10.49 10.00 16.14
N LYS A 231 -11.64 9.56 16.66
CA LYS A 231 -12.89 10.33 16.70
C LYS A 231 -12.84 11.51 17.68
N GLU A 232 -12.20 11.35 18.84
CA GLU A 232 -12.09 12.39 19.87
C GLU A 232 -11.09 13.48 19.46
N ARG A 233 -9.95 13.10 18.88
CA ARG A 233 -8.98 14.02 18.27
C ARG A 233 -9.60 14.81 17.11
N LYS A 234 -10.47 14.18 16.31
CA LYS A 234 -11.28 14.85 15.27
C LYS A 234 -12.27 15.90 15.81
N ASN A 235 -12.65 15.82 17.09
CA ASN A 235 -13.53 16.82 17.71
C ASN A 235 -12.75 18.03 18.26
N ASP A 236 -11.48 17.85 18.67
CA ASP A 236 -10.64 18.91 19.26
C ASP A 236 -9.75 19.64 18.24
N GLU A 237 -9.26 18.95 17.21
CA GLU A 237 -8.51 19.53 16.10
C GLU A 237 -9.39 19.46 14.86
N GLY A 238 -10.09 20.55 14.54
CA GLY A 238 -10.88 20.67 13.31
C GLY A 238 -9.99 20.49 12.07
N ILE A 239 -9.77 19.25 11.66
CA ILE A 239 -9.17 18.85 10.39
C ILE A 239 -10.31 18.41 9.48
N GLN A 240 -10.28 18.95 8.26
CA GLN A 240 -11.35 18.93 7.26
C GLN A 240 -11.69 17.50 6.85
N GLU A 241 -12.99 17.20 6.68
CA GLU A 241 -13.56 15.90 6.24
C GLU A 241 -12.80 15.25 5.04
N GLY A 242 -12.07 16.03 4.25
CA GLY A 242 -11.28 15.59 3.10
C GLY A 242 -10.11 14.63 3.37
N GLU A 243 -9.47 14.63 4.55
CA GLU A 243 -8.34 13.70 4.82
C GLU A 243 -8.82 12.26 5.07
N LEU A 244 -9.96 12.10 5.75
CA LEU A 244 -10.56 10.78 5.97
C LEU A 244 -11.15 10.19 4.69
N ASP A 245 -11.83 11.03 3.91
CA ASP A 245 -12.36 10.64 2.61
C ASP A 245 -11.24 10.21 1.66
N SER A 246 -10.06 10.83 1.76
CA SER A 246 -8.89 10.39 1.01
C SER A 246 -8.36 9.02 1.46
N PHE A 247 -8.34 8.73 2.77
CA PHE A 247 -7.97 7.42 3.28
C PHE A 247 -8.96 6.34 2.80
N HIS A 248 -10.26 6.55 3.01
CA HIS A 248 -11.30 5.62 2.59
C HIS A 248 -11.25 5.35 1.08
N ARG A 249 -11.05 6.39 0.27
CA ARG A 249 -10.88 6.27 -1.18
C ARG A 249 -9.65 5.44 -1.55
N ASN A 250 -8.52 5.64 -0.90
CA ASN A 250 -7.30 4.88 -1.18
C ASN A 250 -7.48 3.39 -0.87
N VAL A 251 -8.05 3.06 0.28
CA VAL A 251 -8.32 1.68 0.70
C VAL A 251 -9.35 1.01 -0.23
N MET A 252 -10.42 1.72 -0.58
CA MET A 252 -11.40 1.27 -1.57
C MET A 252 -10.74 0.84 -2.89
N TYR A 253 -9.84 1.67 -3.46
CA TYR A 253 -9.17 1.31 -4.72
C TYR A 253 -8.27 0.07 -4.59
N GLN A 254 -7.68 -0.19 -3.44
CA GLN A 254 -6.89 -1.41 -3.21
C GLN A 254 -7.78 -2.66 -3.21
N TYR A 255 -8.94 -2.61 -2.57
CA TYR A 255 -9.89 -3.73 -2.59
C TYR A 255 -10.49 -3.97 -3.99
N ILE A 256 -10.73 -2.92 -4.79
CA ILE A 256 -11.10 -3.06 -6.21
C ILE A 256 -10.03 -3.85 -6.98
N GLN A 257 -8.73 -3.55 -6.77
CA GLN A 257 -7.62 -4.24 -7.44
C GLN A 257 -7.54 -5.72 -7.07
N ARG A 258 -7.89 -6.07 -5.82
CA ARG A 258 -7.93 -7.45 -5.32
C ARG A 258 -9.26 -8.18 -5.65
N HIS A 259 -10.18 -7.52 -6.34
CA HIS A 259 -11.52 -8.02 -6.66
C HIS A 259 -12.41 -8.32 -5.45
N ASN A 260 -12.12 -7.72 -4.28
CA ASN A 260 -13.00 -7.76 -3.12
C ASN A 260 -13.94 -6.53 -3.14
N PHE A 261 -15.04 -6.66 -3.88
CA PHE A 261 -15.94 -5.52 -4.13
C PHE A 261 -16.86 -5.19 -2.94
N GLU A 262 -17.11 -6.15 -2.05
CA GLU A 262 -17.93 -5.93 -0.84
C GLU A 262 -17.21 -5.00 0.14
N GLU A 263 -15.93 -5.28 0.42
CA GLU A 263 -15.12 -4.40 1.26
C GLU A 263 -14.86 -3.05 0.59
N ALA A 264 -14.67 -3.03 -0.73
CA ALA A 264 -14.57 -1.77 -1.46
C ALA A 264 -15.82 -0.89 -1.29
N ASP A 265 -17.04 -1.45 -1.40
CA ASP A 265 -18.27 -0.69 -1.18
C ASP A 265 -18.42 -0.24 0.27
N ARG A 266 -17.98 -1.07 1.23
CA ARG A 266 -17.96 -0.71 2.65
C ARG A 266 -17.13 0.56 2.86
N TYR A 267 -15.90 0.63 2.34
CA TYR A 267 -15.06 1.84 2.46
C TYR A 267 -15.62 3.03 1.67
N ALA A 268 -16.16 2.80 0.47
CA ALA A 268 -16.82 3.86 -0.29
C ALA A 268 -18.00 4.47 0.49
N SER A 269 -18.77 3.66 1.22
CA SER A 269 -19.92 4.10 2.02
C SER A 269 -19.55 4.98 3.23
N LEU A 270 -18.30 4.89 3.70
CA LEU A 270 -17.76 5.64 4.84
C LEU A 270 -17.31 7.07 4.48
N ILE A 271 -17.31 7.43 3.20
CA ILE A 271 -16.99 8.78 2.73
C ILE A 271 -18.08 9.75 3.19
N ALA A 272 -17.66 10.87 3.79
CA ALA A 272 -18.54 11.85 4.42
C ALA A 272 -19.30 12.68 3.39
N ASP A 273 -18.59 13.23 2.38
CA ASP A 273 -19.23 13.99 1.32
C ASP A 273 -20.18 13.11 0.49
N GLU A 274 -21.45 13.50 0.40
CA GLU A 274 -22.49 12.69 -0.25
C GLU A 274 -22.20 12.44 -1.73
N ASN A 275 -21.67 13.45 -2.43
CA ASN A 275 -21.36 13.35 -3.86
C ASN A 275 -20.14 12.48 -4.10
N SER A 276 -19.09 12.65 -3.30
CA SER A 276 -17.87 11.83 -3.34
C SER A 276 -18.17 10.39 -2.99
N ARG A 277 -19.02 10.15 -1.98
CA ARG A 277 -19.51 8.83 -1.62
C ARG A 277 -20.26 8.17 -2.77
N LEU A 278 -21.22 8.88 -3.35
CA LEU A 278 -21.96 8.37 -4.51
C LEU A 278 -21.02 8.04 -5.67
N LEU A 279 -20.09 8.94 -5.98
CA LEU A 279 -19.08 8.75 -7.03
C LEU A 279 -18.27 7.47 -6.78
N GLN A 280 -17.71 7.32 -5.59
CA GLN A 280 -16.90 6.16 -5.24
C GLN A 280 -17.70 4.86 -5.27
N ARG A 281 -18.94 4.84 -4.73
CA ARG A 281 -19.81 3.65 -4.81
C ARG A 281 -20.16 3.28 -6.26
N CYS A 282 -20.41 4.27 -7.12
CA CYS A 282 -20.61 4.03 -8.55
C CYS A 282 -19.36 3.44 -9.22
N VAL A 283 -18.16 3.90 -8.85
CA VAL A 283 -16.89 3.35 -9.36
C VAL A 283 -16.69 1.90 -8.92
N VAL A 284 -16.97 1.55 -7.66
CA VAL A 284 -16.90 0.17 -7.16
C VAL A 284 -17.89 -0.72 -7.92
N GLY A 285 -19.16 -0.27 -8.04
CA GLY A 285 -20.19 -1.00 -8.78
C GLY A 285 -19.78 -1.24 -10.23
N TYR A 286 -19.34 -0.20 -10.94
CA TYR A 286 -18.83 -0.31 -12.31
C TYR A 286 -17.69 -1.33 -12.41
N ALA A 287 -16.69 -1.25 -11.53
CA ALA A 287 -15.54 -2.15 -11.55
C ALA A 287 -15.95 -3.62 -11.34
N CYS A 288 -16.91 -3.88 -10.44
CA CYS A 288 -17.47 -5.21 -10.23
C CYS A 288 -18.16 -5.74 -11.50
N HIS A 289 -19.06 -4.96 -12.10
CA HIS A 289 -19.79 -5.37 -13.32
C HIS A 289 -18.85 -5.56 -14.52
N GLN A 290 -17.79 -4.75 -14.62
CA GLN A 290 -16.74 -4.94 -15.63
C GLN A 290 -15.98 -6.25 -15.40
N TRP A 291 -15.61 -6.55 -14.15
CA TRP A 291 -14.90 -7.79 -13.80
C TRP A 291 -15.77 -9.02 -14.05
N LEU A 292 -17.07 -8.97 -13.75
CA LEU A 292 -18.01 -10.08 -13.97
C LEU A 292 -18.09 -10.54 -15.44
N LYS A 293 -17.78 -9.67 -16.42
CA LYS A 293 -17.69 -10.07 -17.84
C LYS A 293 -16.58 -11.09 -18.13
N THR A 294 -15.60 -11.20 -17.24
CA THR A 294 -14.49 -12.16 -17.35
C THR A 294 -14.75 -13.48 -16.61
N GLN A 295 -15.87 -13.56 -15.88
CA GLN A 295 -16.21 -14.68 -15.02
C GLN A 295 -17.18 -15.66 -15.73
N GLU A 296 -17.46 -16.78 -15.08
CA GLU A 296 -18.41 -17.76 -15.60
C GLU A 296 -19.83 -17.17 -15.74
N PRO A 297 -20.58 -17.54 -16.80
CA PRO A 297 -21.94 -17.06 -16.97
C PRO A 297 -22.84 -17.44 -15.77
N GLY A 298 -23.40 -16.43 -15.11
CA GLY A 298 -24.30 -16.61 -13.96
C GLY A 298 -23.71 -16.22 -12.61
N THR A 299 -22.43 -15.86 -12.54
CA THR A 299 -21.85 -15.22 -11.34
C THR A 299 -22.60 -13.92 -11.03
N LEU A 300 -23.08 -13.78 -9.80
CA LEU A 300 -23.84 -12.61 -9.35
C LEU A 300 -22.93 -11.64 -8.58
N PRO A 301 -23.17 -10.32 -8.67
CA PRO A 301 -22.49 -9.35 -7.82
C PRO A 301 -22.92 -9.50 -6.35
N PRO A 302 -22.06 -9.11 -5.39
CA PRO A 302 -22.46 -8.91 -4.00
C PRO A 302 -23.72 -8.05 -3.86
N SER A 303 -24.59 -8.40 -2.90
CA SER A 303 -25.91 -7.77 -2.75
C SER A 303 -25.87 -6.32 -2.22
N CYS A 304 -24.77 -5.91 -1.61
CA CYS A 304 -24.54 -4.55 -1.13
C CYS A 304 -24.24 -3.55 -2.27
N LEU A 305 -23.79 -4.06 -3.42
CA LEU A 305 -23.36 -3.23 -4.54
C LEU A 305 -24.53 -2.70 -5.35
N LEU A 306 -24.30 -1.52 -5.92
CA LEU A 306 -25.20 -0.93 -6.90
C LEU A 306 -25.30 -1.85 -8.15
N SER A 307 -26.52 -2.12 -8.57
CA SER A 307 -26.78 -2.71 -9.88
C SER A 307 -26.26 -1.81 -10.99
N LEU A 308 -26.03 -2.38 -12.18
CA LEU A 308 -25.49 -1.61 -13.30
C LEU A 308 -26.41 -0.44 -13.72
N PHE A 309 -27.72 -0.57 -13.50
CA PHE A 309 -28.68 0.52 -13.69
C PHE A 309 -28.53 1.62 -12.64
N GLU A 310 -28.37 1.27 -11.36
CA GLU A 310 -28.14 2.25 -10.29
C GLU A 310 -26.78 2.96 -10.45
N VAL A 311 -25.76 2.25 -10.94
CA VAL A 311 -24.47 2.86 -11.31
C VAL A 311 -24.65 3.92 -12.40
N LYS A 312 -25.42 3.60 -13.45
CA LYS A 312 -25.76 4.55 -14.53
C LYS A 312 -26.49 5.77 -13.96
N GLU A 313 -27.56 5.57 -13.19
CA GLU A 313 -28.34 6.65 -12.60
C GLU A 313 -27.49 7.53 -11.67
N GLY A 314 -26.58 6.93 -10.90
CA GLY A 314 -25.65 7.66 -10.05
C GLY A 314 -24.71 8.56 -10.83
N PHE A 315 -24.07 8.06 -11.91
CA PHE A 315 -23.23 8.89 -12.75
C PHE A 315 -24.00 9.95 -13.54
N GLU A 316 -25.25 9.68 -13.96
CA GLU A 316 -26.14 10.68 -14.58
C GLU A 316 -26.46 11.80 -13.59
N ARG A 317 -26.80 11.46 -12.34
CA ARG A 317 -27.05 12.44 -11.27
C ARG A 317 -25.81 13.30 -11.04
N LEU A 318 -24.63 12.69 -10.87
CA LEU A 318 -23.37 13.41 -10.63
C LEU A 318 -22.98 14.31 -11.80
N SER A 319 -23.19 13.86 -13.04
CA SER A 319 -22.90 14.65 -14.24
C SER A 319 -23.78 15.88 -14.40
N GLY A 320 -24.95 15.92 -13.74
CA GLY A 320 -25.86 17.06 -13.70
C GLY A 320 -25.56 18.08 -12.60
N LEU A 321 -24.60 17.81 -11.72
CA LEU A 321 -24.24 18.69 -10.60
C LEU A 321 -23.14 19.69 -10.99
N PRO A 322 -23.03 20.83 -10.27
CA PRO A 322 -21.97 21.82 -10.50
C PRO A 322 -20.63 21.37 -9.87
N LEU A 323 -20.08 20.24 -10.32
CA LEU A 323 -18.80 19.70 -9.86
C LEU A 323 -17.60 20.32 -10.61
N PRO A 324 -16.37 20.23 -10.07
CA PRO A 324 -15.15 20.59 -10.79
C PRO A 324 -15.05 19.87 -12.14
N GLU A 325 -14.47 20.53 -13.15
CA GLU A 325 -14.42 19.99 -14.54
C GLU A 325 -13.73 18.62 -14.62
N GLN A 326 -12.73 18.37 -13.78
CA GLN A 326 -12.02 17.09 -13.71
C GLN A 326 -12.92 15.94 -13.18
N GLU A 327 -13.76 16.22 -12.18
CA GLU A 327 -14.71 15.26 -11.63
C GLU A 327 -15.86 15.00 -12.60
N LEU A 328 -16.35 16.05 -13.28
CA LEU A 328 -17.34 15.91 -14.35
C LEU A 328 -16.80 15.07 -15.51
N ALA A 329 -15.55 15.29 -15.93
CA ALA A 329 -14.92 14.48 -16.97
C ALA A 329 -14.86 13.00 -16.56
N THR A 330 -14.49 12.73 -15.30
CA THR A 330 -14.45 11.38 -14.74
C THR A 330 -15.84 10.73 -14.75
N CYS A 331 -16.87 11.43 -14.27
CA CYS A 331 -18.25 10.94 -14.27
C CYS A 331 -18.75 10.64 -15.68
N ARG A 332 -18.46 11.51 -16.66
CA ARG A 332 -18.86 11.33 -18.06
C ARG A 332 -18.20 10.11 -18.71
N VAL A 333 -16.92 9.88 -18.42
CA VAL A 333 -16.19 8.69 -18.92
C VAL A 333 -16.78 7.41 -18.33
N TYR A 334 -16.97 7.35 -17.01
CA TYR A 334 -17.56 6.16 -16.39
C TYR A 334 -19.01 5.94 -16.79
N LEU A 335 -19.80 7.00 -17.01
CA LEU A 335 -21.15 6.89 -17.54
C LEU A 335 -21.13 6.26 -18.92
N LEU A 336 -20.29 6.76 -19.84
CA LEU A 336 -20.14 6.19 -21.18
C LEU A 336 -19.77 4.70 -21.11
N GLN A 337 -18.79 4.34 -20.27
CA GLN A 337 -18.37 2.94 -20.09
C GLN A 337 -19.47 2.07 -19.47
N THR A 338 -20.28 2.62 -18.58
CA THR A 338 -21.44 1.94 -17.98
C THR A 338 -22.52 1.66 -19.02
N VAL A 339 -22.79 2.61 -19.93
CA VAL A 339 -23.74 2.42 -21.04
C VAL A 339 -23.21 1.38 -22.05
N VAL A 340 -21.89 1.35 -22.30
CA VAL A 340 -21.25 0.27 -23.07
C VAL A 340 -21.45 -1.08 -22.39
N LEU A 341 -21.31 -1.16 -21.06
CA LEU A 341 -21.55 -2.37 -20.30
C LEU A 341 -22.99 -2.88 -20.43
N LEU A 342 -23.97 -1.97 -20.42
CA LEU A 342 -25.40 -2.25 -20.62
C LEU A 342 -25.74 -2.66 -22.06
N GLY A 343 -24.85 -2.40 -23.02
CA GLY A 343 -25.08 -2.71 -24.44
C GLY A 343 -26.01 -1.73 -25.16
N ASP A 344 -26.28 -0.57 -24.59
CA ASP A 344 -27.08 0.49 -25.23
C ASP A 344 -26.20 1.34 -26.17
N TYR A 345 -25.75 0.72 -27.26
CA TYR A 345 -24.85 1.34 -28.22
C TYR A 345 -25.40 2.63 -28.88
N PRO A 346 -26.72 2.76 -29.18
CA PRO A 346 -27.28 4.04 -29.61
C PRO A 346 -27.00 5.18 -28.61
N ALA A 347 -27.23 4.95 -27.32
CA ALA A 347 -26.93 5.95 -26.29
C ALA A 347 -25.43 6.24 -26.17
N VAL A 348 -24.56 5.22 -26.30
CA VAL A 348 -23.09 5.42 -26.35
C VAL A 348 -22.70 6.39 -27.47
N ILE A 349 -23.25 6.20 -28.67
CA ILE A 349 -22.96 7.04 -29.83
C ILE A 349 -23.44 8.47 -29.58
N GLU A 350 -24.67 8.66 -29.11
CA GLU A 350 -25.22 10.00 -28.81
C GLU A 350 -24.38 10.73 -27.76
N MET A 351 -24.04 10.06 -26.66
CA MET A 351 -23.20 10.62 -25.61
C MET A 351 -21.81 11.00 -26.12
N GLN A 352 -21.16 10.11 -26.88
CA GLN A 352 -19.86 10.40 -27.46
C GLN A 352 -19.94 11.60 -28.41
N GLN A 353 -20.95 11.68 -29.27
CA GLN A 353 -21.13 12.82 -30.18
C GLN A 353 -21.34 14.14 -29.41
N ALA A 354 -22.10 14.13 -28.31
CA ALA A 354 -22.28 15.30 -27.47
C ALA A 354 -20.95 15.77 -26.84
N LEU A 355 -20.15 14.85 -26.29
CA LEU A 355 -18.84 15.15 -25.70
C LEU A 355 -17.88 15.79 -26.71
N PHE A 356 -17.81 15.23 -27.92
CA PHE A 356 -16.93 15.76 -28.97
C PHE A 356 -17.45 17.07 -29.56
N THR A 357 -18.76 17.29 -29.61
CA THR A 357 -19.33 18.60 -30.00
C THR A 357 -18.88 19.71 -29.04
N GLU A 358 -18.92 19.45 -27.72
CA GLU A 358 -18.44 20.40 -26.72
C GLU A 358 -16.93 20.66 -26.85
N ALA A 359 -16.14 19.58 -27.02
CA ALA A 359 -14.68 19.67 -27.15
C ALA A 359 -14.26 20.47 -28.40
N ILE A 360 -14.94 20.29 -29.52
CA ILE A 360 -14.72 21.07 -30.76
C ILE A 360 -15.04 22.55 -30.51
N GLY A 361 -16.18 22.85 -29.88
CA GLY A 361 -16.56 24.23 -29.55
C GLY A 361 -15.54 24.95 -28.65
N LYS A 362 -14.88 24.22 -27.73
CA LYS A 362 -13.76 24.75 -26.93
C LYS A 362 -12.50 24.94 -27.78
N LEU A 363 -12.17 23.97 -28.63
CA LEU A 363 -10.99 24.00 -29.51
C LEU A 363 -11.04 25.15 -30.53
N GLU A 364 -12.23 25.51 -31.01
CA GLU A 364 -12.44 26.65 -31.91
C GLU A 364 -12.09 28.01 -31.30
N GLN A 365 -12.09 28.11 -29.96
CA GLN A 365 -11.75 29.34 -29.23
C GLN A 365 -10.23 29.54 -29.12
N TYR A 366 -9.42 28.51 -29.39
CA TYR A 366 -7.96 28.63 -29.37
C TYR A 366 -7.45 29.39 -30.60
N PRO A 367 -6.41 30.23 -30.44
CA PRO A 367 -5.79 30.92 -31.57
C PRO A 367 -5.23 29.90 -32.57
N GLU A 368 -5.32 30.24 -33.86
CA GLU A 368 -4.73 29.42 -34.92
C GLU A 368 -3.22 29.30 -34.72
N GLY A 369 -2.71 28.08 -34.86
CA GLY A 369 -1.31 27.78 -34.63
C GLY A 369 -1.08 26.30 -34.37
N GLU A 370 0.19 25.97 -34.15
CA GLU A 370 0.70 24.62 -33.97
C GLU A 370 -0.01 23.85 -32.83
N THR A 371 -0.21 24.50 -31.67
CA THR A 371 -0.88 23.89 -30.53
C THR A 371 -2.32 23.48 -30.85
N ARG A 372 -3.06 24.33 -31.58
CA ARG A 372 -4.43 24.03 -32.00
C ARG A 372 -4.46 22.88 -33.01
N GLN A 373 -3.52 22.85 -33.95
CA GLN A 373 -3.41 21.80 -34.95
C GLN A 373 -3.10 20.43 -34.31
N MET A 374 -2.19 20.39 -33.33
CA MET A 374 -1.90 19.18 -32.57
C MET A 374 -3.10 18.70 -31.74
N GLN A 375 -3.84 19.62 -31.12
CA GLN A 375 -5.07 19.27 -30.40
C GLN A 375 -6.18 18.78 -31.35
N GLN A 376 -6.29 19.33 -32.57
CA GLN A 376 -7.22 18.83 -33.59
C GLN A 376 -6.91 17.38 -34.01
N ILE A 377 -5.61 17.06 -34.17
CA ILE A 377 -5.16 15.69 -34.47
C ILE A 377 -5.53 14.75 -33.32
N ALA A 378 -5.18 15.11 -32.09
CA ALA A 378 -5.45 14.29 -30.91
C ALA A 378 -6.96 14.06 -30.69
N LEU A 379 -7.78 15.10 -30.91
CA LEU A 379 -9.24 15.02 -30.78
C LEU A 379 -9.86 14.12 -31.87
N ALA A 380 -9.40 14.23 -33.11
CA ALA A 380 -9.85 13.36 -34.20
C ALA A 380 -9.52 11.89 -33.91
N LEU A 381 -8.27 11.58 -33.54
CA LEU A 381 -7.84 10.21 -33.22
C LEU A 381 -8.63 9.63 -32.04
N SER A 382 -8.83 10.41 -30.97
CA SER A 382 -9.62 9.99 -29.80
C SER A 382 -11.06 9.63 -30.17
N TYR A 383 -11.70 10.41 -31.05
CA TYR A 383 -13.07 10.13 -31.50
C TYR A 383 -13.18 8.76 -32.20
N TYR A 384 -12.32 8.54 -33.18
CA TYR A 384 -12.32 7.30 -33.96
C TYR A 384 -11.90 6.10 -33.10
N GLN A 385 -10.93 6.29 -32.20
CA GLN A 385 -10.50 5.25 -31.26
C GLN A 385 -11.63 4.86 -30.31
N MET A 386 -12.40 5.82 -29.79
CA MET A 386 -13.54 5.51 -28.92
C MET A 386 -14.64 4.75 -29.64
N LEU A 387 -14.96 5.10 -30.90
CA LEU A 387 -15.90 4.31 -31.71
C LEU A 387 -15.37 2.89 -31.97
N TYR A 388 -14.07 2.76 -32.21
CA TYR A 388 -13.42 1.49 -32.45
C TYR A 388 -13.43 0.57 -31.22
N VAL A 389 -13.18 1.12 -30.02
CA VAL A 389 -13.07 0.36 -28.76
C VAL A 389 -14.43 0.07 -28.13
N ASN A 390 -15.36 1.03 -28.16
CA ASN A 390 -16.62 0.93 -27.40
C ASN A 390 -17.74 0.17 -28.13
N LEU A 391 -17.63 0.02 -29.46
CA LEU A 391 -18.62 -0.71 -30.26
C LEU A 391 -18.09 -2.10 -30.62
N PRO A 392 -18.89 -3.18 -30.48
CA PRO A 392 -18.48 -4.52 -30.91
C PRO A 392 -18.33 -4.57 -32.43
N ASP A 393 -17.47 -5.48 -32.93
CA ASP A 393 -17.20 -5.61 -34.36
C ASP A 393 -18.42 -6.08 -35.16
N GLU A 394 -19.34 -6.79 -34.50
CA GLU A 394 -20.60 -7.23 -35.07
C GLU A 394 -21.65 -6.10 -35.15
N TYR A 395 -21.39 -4.92 -34.58
CA TYR A 395 -22.32 -3.80 -34.63
C TYR A 395 -22.46 -3.30 -36.08
N PRO A 396 -23.64 -3.44 -36.72
CA PRO A 396 -23.78 -3.31 -38.17
C PRO A 396 -23.31 -1.97 -38.76
N SER A 397 -23.41 -0.89 -37.98
CA SER A 397 -23.06 0.47 -38.43
C SER A 397 -21.68 0.94 -37.97
N LYS A 398 -20.86 0.13 -37.29
CA LYS A 398 -19.56 0.59 -36.73
C LYS A 398 -18.62 1.15 -37.79
N LYS A 399 -18.36 0.39 -38.87
CA LYS A 399 -17.53 0.84 -39.99
C LYS A 399 -18.16 2.04 -40.73
N GLU A 400 -19.48 2.09 -40.84
CA GLU A 400 -20.18 3.22 -41.48
C GLU A 400 -20.04 4.50 -40.66
N LEU A 401 -20.23 4.43 -39.34
CA LEU A 401 -20.07 5.54 -38.41
C LEU A 401 -18.64 6.08 -38.42
N MET A 402 -17.64 5.20 -38.43
CA MET A 402 -16.24 5.62 -38.52
C MET A 402 -15.87 6.19 -39.89
N ARG A 403 -16.54 5.78 -40.98
CA ARG A 403 -16.36 6.41 -42.31
C ARG A 403 -17.09 7.74 -42.40
N LYS A 404 -18.21 7.90 -41.69
CA LYS A 404 -18.98 9.14 -41.66
C LYS A 404 -18.20 10.20 -40.90
N ARG A 405 -17.88 11.30 -41.59
CA ARG A 405 -17.20 12.45 -40.98
C ARG A 405 -18.04 13.01 -39.84
N PHE A 406 -17.42 13.18 -38.67
CA PHE A 406 -18.00 13.99 -37.60
C PHE A 406 -17.74 15.48 -37.89
N PRO A 407 -18.78 16.34 -37.93
CA PRO A 407 -18.60 17.76 -38.22
C PRO A 407 -17.60 18.40 -37.26
N GLY A 408 -16.64 19.17 -37.80
CA GLY A 408 -15.62 19.87 -37.02
C GLY A 408 -14.36 19.05 -36.67
N LEU A 409 -14.34 17.73 -36.91
CA LEU A 409 -13.12 16.91 -36.77
C LEU A 409 -12.37 16.74 -38.09
N MET A 410 -11.06 16.51 -37.97
CA MET A 410 -10.20 16.09 -39.08
C MET A 410 -10.50 14.65 -39.49
N GLU A 411 -10.38 14.37 -40.78
CA GLU A 411 -10.44 13.00 -41.28
C GLU A 411 -9.12 12.26 -40.98
N LEU A 412 -9.17 10.93 -40.86
CA LEU A 412 -7.96 10.12 -40.62
C LEU A 412 -6.90 10.32 -41.72
N SER A 413 -7.33 10.48 -42.98
CA SER A 413 -6.47 10.83 -44.12
C SER A 413 -5.74 12.16 -43.91
N ASP A 414 -6.45 13.18 -43.44
CA ASP A 414 -5.89 14.50 -43.13
C ASP A 414 -4.93 14.45 -41.94
N VAL A 415 -5.28 13.71 -40.89
CA VAL A 415 -4.39 13.47 -39.74
C VAL A 415 -3.07 12.88 -40.19
N LYS A 416 -3.10 11.80 -40.98
CA LYS A 416 -1.89 11.15 -41.49
C LYS A 416 -1.03 12.09 -42.35
N ARG A 417 -1.68 12.86 -43.23
CA ARG A 417 -0.99 13.83 -44.09
C ARG A 417 -0.29 14.90 -43.25
N ILE A 418 -1.02 15.52 -42.32
CA ILE A 418 -0.51 16.61 -41.47
C ILE A 418 0.61 16.11 -40.55
N CYS A 419 0.46 14.93 -39.93
CA CYS A 419 1.55 14.36 -39.12
C CYS A 419 2.82 14.12 -39.96
N GLY A 420 2.67 13.64 -41.20
CA GLY A 420 3.81 13.44 -42.11
C GLY A 420 4.48 14.74 -42.57
N GLU A 421 3.72 15.83 -42.70
CA GLU A 421 4.24 17.18 -42.99
C GLU A 421 4.99 17.77 -41.80
N LEU A 422 4.47 17.60 -40.58
CA LEU A 422 5.06 18.13 -39.34
C LEU A 422 6.30 17.35 -38.87
N LEU A 423 6.38 16.05 -39.18
CA LEU A 423 7.48 15.19 -38.73
C LEU A 423 8.89 15.70 -39.11
N PRO A 424 9.19 16.07 -40.37
CA PRO A 424 10.49 16.63 -40.74
C PRO A 424 10.71 18.05 -40.21
N GLU A 425 9.65 18.83 -39.98
CA GLU A 425 9.73 20.20 -39.51
C GLU A 425 9.97 20.30 -38.00
N LYS A 426 9.58 19.25 -37.24
CA LYS A 426 9.52 19.27 -35.77
C LYS A 426 10.12 17.99 -35.15
N PRO A 427 11.46 17.83 -35.20
CA PRO A 427 12.13 16.66 -34.65
C PRO A 427 11.91 16.49 -33.14
N GLN A 428 11.63 17.57 -32.41
CA GLN A 428 11.31 17.55 -30.97
C GLN A 428 9.97 16.90 -30.62
N MET A 429 9.08 16.68 -31.60
CA MET A 429 7.77 16.05 -31.42
C MET A 429 7.66 14.75 -32.25
N ALA A 430 8.79 14.22 -32.72
CA ALA A 430 8.81 13.09 -33.63
C ALA A 430 8.10 11.86 -33.06
N ASP A 431 8.32 11.56 -31.79
CA ASP A 431 7.71 10.41 -31.10
C ASP A 431 6.18 10.52 -31.09
N THR A 432 5.61 11.64 -30.62
CA THR A 432 4.15 11.86 -30.59
C THR A 432 3.53 11.86 -31.98
N LEU A 433 4.18 12.45 -32.97
CA LEU A 433 3.69 12.45 -34.35
C LEU A 433 3.71 11.05 -34.96
N GLN A 434 4.74 10.25 -34.64
CA GLN A 434 4.85 8.89 -35.09
C GLN A 434 3.78 7.99 -34.43
N GLU A 435 3.57 8.10 -33.13
CA GLU A 435 2.48 7.40 -32.40
C GLU A 435 1.11 7.72 -33.00
N ASN A 436 0.83 9.01 -33.27
CA ASN A 436 -0.41 9.44 -33.90
C ASN A 436 -0.59 8.81 -35.31
N MET A 437 0.50 8.72 -36.08
CA MET A 437 0.47 8.07 -37.40
C MET A 437 0.24 6.57 -37.30
N GLU A 438 0.84 5.89 -36.33
CA GLU A 438 0.64 4.46 -36.08
C GLU A 438 -0.81 4.15 -35.68
N GLN A 439 -1.37 4.92 -34.75
CA GLN A 439 -2.79 4.83 -34.37
C GLN A 439 -3.70 5.10 -35.57
N CYS A 440 -3.40 6.14 -36.35
CA CYS A 440 -4.15 6.45 -37.57
C CYS A 440 -4.11 5.30 -38.58
N ASN A 441 -2.94 4.69 -38.80
CA ASN A 441 -2.78 3.56 -39.70
C ASN A 441 -3.58 2.34 -39.24
N ALA A 442 -3.58 2.03 -37.93
CA ALA A 442 -4.36 0.93 -37.39
C ALA A 442 -5.88 1.14 -37.61
N LEU A 443 -6.37 2.35 -37.34
CA LEU A 443 -7.78 2.71 -37.58
C LEU A 443 -8.15 2.66 -39.06
N MET A 444 -7.29 3.17 -39.95
CA MET A 444 -7.53 3.07 -41.40
C MET A 444 -7.47 1.62 -41.91
N GLN A 445 -6.58 0.79 -41.38
CA GLN A 445 -6.50 -0.63 -41.73
C GLN A 445 -7.78 -1.37 -41.36
N TYR A 446 -8.40 -1.04 -40.22
CA TYR A 446 -9.69 -1.60 -39.83
C TYR A 446 -10.85 -1.19 -40.77
N LEU A 447 -10.79 0.01 -41.34
CA LEU A 447 -11.83 0.55 -42.24
C LEU A 447 -11.73 0.03 -43.67
N ASN A 448 -10.55 -0.46 -44.07
CA ASN A 448 -10.36 -1.24 -45.29
C ASN A 448 -10.97 -2.65 -45.14
#